data_AF-F6BG15-F1
#
_entry.id   AF-F6BG15-F1
#
_cell.length_a   1.000
_cell.length_b   1.000
_cell.length_c   1.000
_cell.angle_alpha   90.00
_cell.angle_beta   90.00
_cell.angle_gamma   90.00
#
_symmetry.space_group_name_H-M   'P 1'
#
loop_
_entity.id
_entity.type
_entity.pdbx_description
1 polymer ?
#
loop_
_entity_poly.entity_id
_entity_poly.type
_entity_poly.pdbx_seq_one_letter_code
_entity_poly.pdbx_strand_id
1 'polypeptide(L)'
;MYFSKYNMILPFSEEKNDFIILNLLSGSSDIASKDEVDKLYDIKSGKDVYDIDFLDYVIDRGYVYEEKEHEDIRIKEAYEEFKEIMDESPTQILLVPTYGCNFSCIYCYERGIPTKKDLITKEAVDAFFDDINDRFKLEKVRPYITLFGGEPFIDTDVQKDIINYIVEKSKLYGYEIAAVTNGYNVLEYIDILKKGNVKEIQVTLDGPKEVHNRRRKLLGGGDSFEKILLGIDSLIENDMPVNLRVVVDKDNYSYLPELAEILDKKGYLNLDGTKFKTQIGRNYELFECSLNHQSLMSQVEQWATFVELSKKYSILKKFHKPDFKGMRNVLVSGTMYSPTFDTCPAGKKEWLYDLYGDIYGCTASCGRKDYRLGTFYPERRIFDDKVLPWKERNVLNIPQCKECPVSLVCGGGCGVVANERNGSILSPDCRDIKKLYELGVEYYRDEVLIQD
;
A
#
# COMPACT_ATOMS: atom_id res chain seq x y z
N MET A 1 -28.49 26.06 -0.70
CA MET A 1 -27.58 25.19 -1.46
C MET A 1 -26.18 25.32 -0.91
N TYR A 2 -25.57 24.18 -0.63
CA TYR A 2 -24.26 24.02 -0.04
C TYR A 2 -23.39 23.25 -1.03
N PHE A 3 -22.35 23.90 -1.56
CA PHE A 3 -21.37 23.24 -2.41
C PHE A 3 -20.53 22.28 -1.56
N SER A 4 -20.59 20.98 -1.86
CA SER A 4 -19.91 19.94 -1.08
C SER A 4 -18.42 20.24 -0.98
N LYS A 5 -17.85 20.08 0.22
CA LYS A 5 -16.41 20.26 0.43
C LYS A 5 -15.59 19.15 -0.23
N TYR A 6 -16.20 18.02 -0.56
CA TYR A 6 -15.55 16.87 -1.18
C TYR A 6 -15.56 16.91 -2.72
N ASN A 7 -16.04 18.00 -3.30
CA ASN A 7 -15.94 18.23 -4.73
C ASN A 7 -14.51 18.49 -5.17
N MET A 8 -14.09 17.83 -6.25
CA MET A 8 -12.86 18.07 -6.97
C MET A 8 -13.17 18.24 -8.46
N ILE A 9 -12.70 19.35 -9.03
CA ILE A 9 -12.86 19.67 -10.45
C ILE A 9 -11.46 19.74 -11.07
N LEU A 10 -11.23 18.93 -12.10
CA LEU A 10 -9.94 18.80 -12.78
C LEU A 10 -10.10 18.99 -14.28
N PRO A 11 -9.13 19.59 -14.98
CA PRO A 11 -9.14 19.61 -16.44
C PRO A 11 -9.10 18.18 -17.02
N PHE A 12 -9.93 17.90 -18.01
CA PHE A 12 -9.95 16.61 -18.72
C PHE A 12 -9.26 16.69 -20.09
N SER A 13 -9.51 17.79 -20.83
CA SER A 13 -8.93 18.06 -22.15
C SER A 13 -7.70 18.98 -22.07
N GLU A 14 -6.80 18.88 -23.06
CA GLU A 14 -5.63 19.78 -23.17
C GLU A 14 -6.03 21.24 -23.40
N GLU A 15 -7.11 21.45 -24.15
CA GLU A 15 -7.69 22.77 -24.42
C GLU A 15 -8.50 23.31 -23.23
N LYS A 16 -8.71 22.50 -22.18
CA LYS A 16 -9.45 22.85 -20.94
C LYS A 16 -10.89 23.30 -21.19
N ASN A 17 -11.52 22.76 -22.23
CA ASN A 17 -12.93 22.97 -22.51
C ASN A 17 -13.81 22.02 -21.68
N ASP A 18 -13.30 20.81 -21.46
CA ASP A 18 -13.93 19.77 -20.64
C ASP A 18 -13.18 19.54 -19.33
N PHE A 19 -13.95 19.26 -18.29
CA PHE A 19 -13.52 19.00 -16.92
C PHE A 19 -14.07 17.66 -16.45
N ILE A 20 -13.36 17.01 -15.54
CA ILE A 20 -13.91 15.93 -14.75
C ILE A 20 -14.26 16.46 -13.35
N ILE A 21 -15.50 16.23 -12.94
CA ILE A 21 -16.04 16.58 -11.63
C ILE A 21 -16.18 15.31 -10.82
N LEU A 22 -15.68 15.34 -9.59
CA LEU A 22 -15.62 14.21 -8.68
C LEU A 22 -16.15 14.63 -7.32
N ASN A 23 -16.93 13.79 -6.66
CA ASN A 23 -17.27 13.97 -5.26
C ASN A 23 -16.78 12.76 -4.47
N LEU A 24 -15.85 13.00 -3.54
CA LEU A 24 -15.18 11.93 -2.80
C LEU A 24 -16.04 11.32 -1.68
N LEU A 25 -17.24 11.85 -1.44
CA LEU A 25 -18.19 11.36 -0.44
C LEU A 25 -19.32 10.55 -1.10
N SER A 26 -19.94 11.07 -2.15
CA SER A 26 -20.98 10.36 -2.90
C SER A 26 -20.40 9.32 -3.86
N GLY A 27 -19.13 9.47 -4.27
CA GLY A 27 -18.50 8.62 -5.28
C GLY A 27 -18.86 9.00 -6.71
N SER A 28 -19.61 10.08 -6.93
CA SER A 28 -20.00 10.55 -8.26
C SER A 28 -18.82 11.08 -9.05
N SER A 29 -18.83 10.81 -10.35
CA SER A 29 -17.85 11.27 -11.32
C SER A 29 -18.50 11.55 -12.66
N ASP A 30 -18.30 12.75 -13.22
CA ASP A 30 -18.91 13.17 -14.49
C ASP A 30 -17.94 14.03 -15.31
N ILE A 31 -18.02 13.94 -16.64
CA ILE A 31 -17.39 14.91 -17.55
C ILE A 31 -18.35 16.08 -17.70
N ALA A 32 -17.86 17.29 -17.51
CA ALA A 32 -18.64 18.52 -17.58
C ALA A 32 -17.97 19.56 -18.46
N SER A 33 -18.80 20.32 -19.15
CA SER A 33 -18.40 21.50 -19.90
C SER A 33 -17.98 22.64 -18.97
N LYS A 34 -17.30 23.63 -19.55
CA LYS A 34 -16.95 24.86 -18.85
C LYS A 34 -18.17 25.59 -18.27
N ASP A 35 -19.29 25.63 -18.98
CA ASP A 35 -20.53 26.30 -18.54
C ASP A 35 -21.08 25.66 -17.25
N GLU A 36 -21.13 24.33 -17.20
CA GLU A 36 -21.57 23.57 -16.02
C GLU A 36 -20.64 23.78 -14.82
N VAL A 37 -19.33 23.81 -15.06
CA VAL A 37 -18.33 24.12 -14.03
C VAL A 37 -18.48 25.56 -13.50
N ASP A 38 -18.73 26.53 -14.39
CA ASP A 38 -18.95 27.92 -14.01
C ASP A 38 -20.23 28.06 -13.15
N LYS A 39 -21.31 27.35 -13.49
CA LYS A 39 -22.53 27.27 -12.65
C LYS A 39 -22.24 26.69 -11.25
N LEU A 40 -21.44 25.64 -11.14
CA LEU A 40 -21.03 25.09 -9.84
C LEU A 40 -20.22 26.10 -9.01
N TYR A 41 -19.34 26.87 -9.64
CA TYR A 41 -18.60 27.93 -8.95
C TYR A 41 -19.49 29.09 -8.52
N ASP A 42 -20.52 29.42 -9.30
CA ASP A 42 -21.53 30.40 -8.93
C ASP A 42 -22.27 29.95 -7.66
N ILE A 43 -22.73 28.69 -7.59
CA ILE A 43 -23.32 28.10 -6.37
C ILE A 43 -22.35 28.19 -5.19
N LYS A 44 -21.09 27.80 -5.38
CA LYS A 44 -20.04 27.86 -4.33
C LYS A 44 -19.82 29.28 -3.81
N SER A 45 -19.96 30.29 -4.67
CA SER A 45 -19.82 31.70 -4.32
C SER A 45 -21.09 32.32 -3.71
N GLY A 46 -22.19 31.57 -3.62
CA GLY A 46 -23.47 32.02 -3.10
C GLY A 46 -24.31 32.82 -4.11
N LYS A 47 -24.03 32.70 -5.41
CA LYS A 47 -24.87 33.27 -6.47
C LYS A 47 -26.01 32.31 -6.80
N ASP A 48 -27.13 32.88 -7.24
CA ASP A 48 -28.27 32.12 -7.72
C ASP A 48 -27.98 31.53 -9.11
N VAL A 49 -28.29 30.25 -9.29
CA VAL A 49 -28.33 29.57 -10.57
C VAL A 49 -29.79 29.26 -10.88
N TYR A 50 -30.27 29.67 -12.06
CA TYR A 50 -31.66 29.53 -12.48
C TYR A 50 -31.82 28.46 -13.56
N ASP A 51 -31.34 27.25 -13.26
CA ASP A 51 -31.35 26.08 -14.15
C ASP A 51 -31.79 24.86 -13.32
N ILE A 52 -33.10 24.56 -13.32
CA ILE A 52 -33.69 23.57 -12.41
C ILE A 52 -33.17 22.17 -12.72
N ASP A 53 -33.09 21.79 -13.99
CA ASP A 53 -32.63 20.46 -14.41
C ASP A 53 -31.17 20.24 -14.00
N PHE A 54 -30.32 21.27 -14.16
CA PHE A 54 -28.94 21.22 -13.69
C PHE A 54 -28.85 21.09 -12.17
N LEU A 55 -29.66 21.86 -11.43
CA LEU A 55 -29.68 21.84 -9.97
C LEU A 55 -30.11 20.48 -9.41
N ASP A 56 -31.20 19.92 -9.94
CA ASP A 56 -31.69 18.59 -9.54
C ASP A 56 -30.62 17.53 -9.83
N TYR A 57 -29.95 17.61 -10.98
CA TYR A 57 -28.85 16.71 -11.33
C TYR A 57 -27.67 16.83 -10.35
N VAL A 58 -27.15 18.02 -10.08
CA VAL A 58 -25.98 18.16 -9.19
C VAL A 58 -26.30 17.83 -7.73
N ILE A 59 -27.57 17.93 -7.32
CA ILE A 59 -28.05 17.47 -6.01
C ILE A 59 -28.11 15.94 -5.96
N ASP A 60 -28.69 15.28 -6.96
CA ASP A 60 -28.75 13.81 -7.05
C ASP A 60 -27.34 13.19 -7.05
N ARG A 61 -26.39 13.82 -7.75
CA ARG A 61 -24.99 13.40 -7.79
C ARG A 61 -24.23 13.70 -6.49
N GLY A 62 -24.80 14.46 -5.56
CA GLY A 62 -24.16 14.84 -4.29
C GLY A 62 -23.04 15.87 -4.43
N TYR A 63 -22.97 16.57 -5.57
CA TYR A 63 -22.07 17.71 -5.75
C TYR A 63 -22.54 18.92 -4.94
N VAL A 64 -23.86 19.08 -4.79
CA VAL A 64 -24.48 20.15 -4.01
C VAL A 64 -25.49 19.51 -3.05
N TYR A 65 -25.58 20.06 -1.85
CA TYR A 65 -26.63 19.70 -0.88
C TYR A 65 -27.57 20.90 -0.70
N GLU A 66 -28.80 20.68 -0.26
CA GLU A 66 -29.69 21.80 0.07
C GLU A 66 -29.11 22.62 1.25
N GLU A 67 -28.68 21.91 2.29
CA GLU A 67 -28.11 22.41 3.54
C GLU A 67 -26.82 21.63 3.89
N LYS A 68 -25.95 22.21 4.70
CA LYS A 68 -24.68 21.57 5.10
C LYS A 68 -24.94 20.32 5.94
N GLU A 69 -26.00 20.34 6.73
CA GLU A 69 -26.43 19.28 7.63
C GLU A 69 -26.72 17.97 6.88
N HIS A 70 -27.16 18.04 5.62
CA HIS A 70 -27.34 16.87 4.77
C HIS A 70 -26.00 16.22 4.39
N GLU A 71 -24.95 17.01 4.13
CA GLU A 71 -23.59 16.46 3.94
C GLU A 71 -23.08 15.80 5.24
N ASP A 72 -23.30 16.43 6.39
CA ASP A 72 -22.88 15.90 7.70
C ASP A 72 -23.57 14.56 8.03
N ILE A 73 -24.82 14.36 7.59
CA ILE A 73 -25.53 13.07 7.70
C ILE A 73 -24.88 12.04 6.77
N ARG A 74 -24.65 12.39 5.50
CA ARG A 74 -24.03 11.48 4.52
C ARG A 74 -22.63 11.05 4.95
N ILE A 75 -21.83 11.93 5.57
CA ILE A 75 -20.50 11.59 6.13
C ILE A 75 -20.62 10.48 7.18
N LYS A 76 -21.63 10.55 8.06
CA LYS A 76 -21.83 9.53 9.10
C LYS A 76 -22.21 8.20 8.50
N GLU A 77 -23.13 8.19 7.54
CA GLU A 77 -23.54 6.98 6.80
C GLU A 77 -22.34 6.34 6.07
N ALA A 78 -21.58 7.15 5.33
CA ALA A 78 -20.38 6.68 4.64
C ALA A 78 -19.31 6.12 5.60
N TYR A 79 -19.23 6.65 6.83
CA TYR A 79 -18.31 6.12 7.84
C TYR A 79 -18.78 4.77 8.40
N GLU A 80 -20.09 4.55 8.55
CA GLU A 80 -20.63 3.24 8.90
C GLU A 80 -20.38 2.21 7.78
N GLU A 81 -20.66 2.58 6.53
CA GLU A 81 -20.35 1.77 5.33
C GLU A 81 -18.84 1.40 5.29
N PHE A 82 -17.97 2.38 5.54
CA PHE A 82 -16.53 2.15 5.59
C PHE A 82 -16.14 1.13 6.66
N LYS A 83 -16.73 1.19 7.86
CA LYS A 83 -16.45 0.22 8.93
C LYS A 83 -16.90 -1.19 8.54
N GLU A 84 -18.04 -1.33 7.86
CA GLU A 84 -18.52 -2.63 7.36
C GLU A 84 -17.55 -3.22 6.33
N ILE A 85 -17.09 -2.41 5.36
CA ILE A 85 -16.07 -2.82 4.37
C ILE A 85 -14.78 -3.25 5.08
N MET A 86 -14.35 -2.48 6.07
CA MET A 86 -13.14 -2.81 6.84
C MET A 86 -13.33 -4.13 7.61
N ASP A 87 -14.47 -4.38 8.23
CA ASP A 87 -14.78 -5.65 8.90
C ASP A 87 -14.71 -6.87 7.96
N GLU A 88 -15.05 -6.70 6.69
CA GLU A 88 -14.95 -7.73 5.65
C GLU A 88 -13.55 -7.87 5.03
N SER A 89 -12.61 -6.99 5.40
CA SER A 89 -11.22 -7.10 4.96
C SER A 89 -10.38 -8.00 5.89
N PRO A 90 -9.52 -8.89 5.35
CA PRO A 90 -8.68 -9.75 6.17
C PRO A 90 -7.57 -8.95 6.86
N THR A 91 -7.37 -9.21 8.15
CA THR A 91 -6.22 -8.69 8.91
C THR A 91 -4.92 -9.36 8.44
N GLN A 92 -3.89 -8.57 8.19
CA GLN A 92 -2.53 -9.04 7.92
C GLN A 92 -1.75 -9.15 9.23
N ILE A 93 -1.17 -10.33 9.48
CA ILE A 93 -0.32 -10.57 10.65
C ILE A 93 1.10 -10.82 10.15
N LEU A 94 2.02 -9.92 10.43
CA LEU A 94 3.42 -10.10 10.08
C LEU A 94 4.14 -10.83 11.22
N LEU A 95 4.91 -11.85 10.86
CA LEU A 95 5.83 -12.53 11.77
C LEU A 95 7.26 -12.29 11.28
N VAL A 96 8.15 -11.84 12.16
CA VAL A 96 9.57 -11.66 11.88
C VAL A 96 10.36 -12.80 12.51
N PRO A 97 10.77 -13.82 11.73
CA PRO A 97 11.56 -14.92 12.26
C PRO A 97 12.99 -14.51 12.59
N THR A 98 13.50 -13.47 11.92
CA THR A 98 14.84 -12.93 12.13
C THR A 98 14.96 -11.51 11.57
N TYR A 99 15.80 -10.69 12.21
CA TYR A 99 16.31 -9.43 11.64
C TYR A 99 17.61 -9.63 10.82
N GLY A 100 18.00 -10.88 10.60
CA GLY A 100 19.16 -11.26 9.80
C GLY A 100 18.85 -11.18 8.32
N CYS A 101 19.85 -10.78 7.53
CA CYS A 101 19.72 -10.72 6.09
C CYS A 101 21.05 -11.07 5.44
N ASN A 102 21.01 -11.77 4.30
CA ASN A 102 22.16 -12.02 3.44
C ASN A 102 22.48 -10.82 2.51
N PHE A 103 21.72 -9.72 2.59
CA PHE A 103 21.93 -8.49 1.82
C PHE A 103 22.28 -7.29 2.70
N SER A 104 22.84 -6.25 2.09
CA SER A 104 23.19 -4.97 2.70
C SER A 104 22.61 -3.78 1.92
N CYS A 105 21.31 -3.83 1.63
CA CYS A 105 20.63 -2.85 0.77
C CYS A 105 20.87 -1.40 1.24
N ILE A 106 21.05 -0.49 0.29
CA ILE A 106 21.43 0.90 0.58
C ILE A 106 20.35 1.69 1.35
N TYR A 107 19.10 1.25 1.26
CA TYR A 107 17.90 1.85 1.85
C TYR A 107 17.22 0.97 2.90
N CYS A 108 17.89 -0.11 3.37
CA CYS A 108 17.25 -1.11 4.22
C CYS A 108 16.70 -0.50 5.50
N TYR A 109 15.44 -0.82 5.84
CA TYR A 109 14.77 -0.31 7.02
C TYR A 109 15.40 -0.78 8.34
N GLU A 110 16.14 -1.90 8.30
CA GLU A 110 16.68 -2.54 9.49
C GLU A 110 17.97 -1.90 10.01
N ARG A 111 18.54 -0.85 9.38
CA ARG A 111 19.72 -0.23 9.99
C ARG A 111 19.25 0.53 11.24
N GLY A 112 19.89 0.23 12.36
CA GLY A 112 19.48 0.72 13.68
C GLY A 112 18.82 -0.35 14.56
N ILE A 113 18.39 -1.50 13.99
CA ILE A 113 17.89 -2.62 14.81
C ILE A 113 19.10 -3.41 15.38
N PRO A 114 19.22 -3.54 16.72
CA PRO A 114 20.28 -4.30 17.35
C PRO A 114 20.09 -5.82 17.14
N THR A 115 21.20 -6.56 17.12
CA THR A 115 21.24 -8.03 17.17
C THR A 115 20.53 -8.72 16.01
N LYS A 116 21.05 -8.56 14.79
CA LYS A 116 20.47 -9.13 13.57
C LYS A 116 20.65 -10.64 13.37
N LYS A 117 21.32 -11.35 14.27
CA LYS A 117 21.69 -12.77 14.00
C LYS A 117 20.76 -13.77 14.68
N ASP A 118 19.90 -13.30 15.56
CA ASP A 118 19.03 -14.16 16.33
C ASP A 118 17.87 -14.67 15.46
N LEU A 119 17.36 -15.83 15.83
CA LEU A 119 16.22 -16.49 15.23
C LEU A 119 15.11 -16.63 16.27
N ILE A 120 13.85 -16.56 15.85
CA ILE A 120 12.70 -16.88 16.69
C ILE A 120 12.78 -18.34 17.15
N THR A 121 12.43 -18.59 18.41
CA THR A 121 12.39 -19.97 18.94
C THR A 121 11.05 -20.64 18.66
N LYS A 122 10.98 -21.98 18.72
CA LYS A 122 9.72 -22.72 18.53
C LYS A 122 8.70 -22.38 19.61
N GLU A 123 9.15 -22.11 20.85
CA GLU A 123 8.30 -21.69 21.96
C GLU A 123 7.67 -20.32 21.70
N ALA A 124 8.43 -19.38 21.15
CA ALA A 124 7.89 -18.10 20.72
C ALA A 124 6.90 -18.27 19.54
N VAL A 125 7.20 -19.15 18.57
CA VAL A 125 6.25 -19.48 17.49
C VAL A 125 4.95 -20.06 18.06
N ASP A 126 5.01 -20.94 19.05
CA ASP A 126 3.83 -21.49 19.71
C ASP A 126 3.02 -20.40 20.43
N ALA A 127 3.70 -19.54 21.21
CA ALA A 127 3.06 -18.40 21.86
C ALA A 127 2.44 -17.41 20.86
N PHE A 128 3.06 -17.23 19.69
CA PHE A 128 2.51 -16.44 18.59
C PHE A 128 1.19 -17.03 18.09
N PHE A 129 1.15 -18.33 17.79
CA PHE A 129 -0.08 -18.99 17.35
C PHE A 129 -1.18 -18.96 18.42
N ASP A 130 -0.82 -19.14 19.70
CA ASP A 130 -1.76 -19.01 20.81
C ASP A 130 -2.36 -17.60 20.90
N ASP A 131 -1.53 -16.55 20.77
CA ASP A 131 -2.00 -15.17 20.82
C ASP A 131 -2.93 -14.84 19.64
N ILE A 132 -2.53 -15.15 18.39
CA ILE A 132 -3.32 -14.76 17.22
C ILE A 132 -4.63 -15.56 17.10
N ASN A 133 -4.62 -16.82 17.54
CA ASN A 133 -5.83 -17.64 17.54
C ASN A 133 -6.85 -17.10 18.53
N ASP A 134 -6.42 -16.62 19.71
CA ASP A 134 -7.34 -16.03 20.68
C ASP A 134 -7.74 -14.58 20.32
N ARG A 135 -6.78 -13.76 19.89
CA ARG A 135 -6.97 -12.33 19.60
C ARG A 135 -7.90 -12.09 18.42
N PHE A 136 -7.76 -12.88 17.36
CA PHE A 136 -8.49 -12.68 16.10
C PHE A 136 -9.61 -13.70 15.90
N LYS A 137 -10.02 -14.43 16.95
CA LYS A 137 -11.08 -15.45 16.86
C LYS A 137 -12.45 -14.94 16.42
N LEU A 138 -12.71 -13.64 16.62
CA LEU A 138 -14.00 -12.99 16.30
C LEU A 138 -13.97 -12.20 14.98
N GLU A 139 -12.84 -12.18 14.26
CA GLU A 139 -12.78 -11.54 12.94
C GLU A 139 -13.69 -12.30 11.96
N LYS A 140 -14.49 -11.55 11.19
CA LYS A 140 -15.41 -12.12 10.19
C LYS A 140 -14.64 -12.85 9.09
N VAL A 141 -13.47 -12.34 8.73
CA VAL A 141 -12.58 -12.92 7.74
C VAL A 141 -11.28 -13.37 8.41
N ARG A 142 -10.87 -14.61 8.12
CA ARG A 142 -9.66 -15.19 8.70
C ARG A 142 -8.44 -14.31 8.33
N PRO A 143 -7.59 -13.95 9.31
CA PRO A 143 -6.33 -13.30 9.02
C PRO A 143 -5.42 -14.18 8.16
N TYR A 144 -4.37 -13.58 7.57
CA TYR A 144 -3.27 -14.32 6.94
C TYR A 144 -1.94 -13.89 7.54
N ILE A 145 -0.96 -14.79 7.50
CA ILE A 145 0.36 -14.58 8.10
C ILE A 145 1.34 -14.18 7.00
N THR A 146 2.10 -13.11 7.20
CA THR A 146 3.18 -12.69 6.29
C THR A 146 4.52 -12.87 6.98
N LEU A 147 5.38 -13.71 6.41
CA LEU A 147 6.77 -13.80 6.82
C LEU A 147 7.51 -12.52 6.39
N PHE A 148 8.07 -11.80 7.35
CA PHE A 148 8.76 -10.53 7.16
C PHE A 148 10.10 -10.52 7.93
N GLY A 149 10.74 -9.36 8.06
CA GLY A 149 12.02 -9.20 8.74
C GLY A 149 13.13 -8.81 7.80
N GLY A 150 14.34 -9.25 8.13
CA GLY A 150 15.50 -9.04 7.26
C GLY A 150 15.39 -9.90 6.03
N GLU A 151 15.57 -11.21 6.21
CA GLU A 151 15.25 -12.20 5.21
C GLU A 151 14.65 -13.44 5.88
N PRO A 152 13.38 -13.77 5.63
CA PRO A 152 12.79 -14.99 6.18
C PRO A 152 13.42 -16.27 5.59
N PHE A 153 13.99 -16.22 4.37
CA PHE A 153 14.53 -17.38 3.67
C PHE A 153 16.07 -17.45 3.71
N ILE A 154 16.69 -17.32 4.89
CA ILE A 154 18.14 -17.53 5.05
C ILE A 154 18.49 -19.01 4.92
N ASP A 155 19.39 -19.36 4.00
CA ASP A 155 19.80 -20.73 3.72
C ASP A 155 20.68 -21.34 4.84
N THR A 156 20.03 -21.74 5.94
CA THR A 156 20.60 -22.50 7.06
C THR A 156 19.58 -23.54 7.52
N ASP A 157 20.06 -24.68 8.03
CA ASP A 157 19.18 -25.77 8.48
C ASP A 157 18.23 -25.31 9.60
N VAL A 158 18.72 -24.47 10.53
CA VAL A 158 17.92 -23.96 11.66
C VAL A 158 16.80 -23.05 11.17
N GLN A 159 17.09 -22.13 10.23
CA GLN A 159 16.06 -21.27 9.66
C GLN A 159 15.04 -22.08 8.86
N LYS A 160 15.50 -23.05 8.04
CA LYS A 160 14.60 -23.93 7.29
C LYS A 160 13.67 -24.72 8.21
N ASP A 161 14.18 -25.26 9.32
CA ASP A 161 13.38 -25.96 10.34
C ASP A 161 12.33 -25.05 10.99
N ILE A 162 12.70 -23.81 11.36
CA ILE A 162 11.77 -22.83 11.94
C ILE A 162 10.69 -22.42 10.94
N ILE A 163 11.05 -22.11 9.70
CA ILE A 163 10.06 -21.75 8.67
C ILE A 163 9.16 -22.93 8.36
N ASN A 164 9.69 -24.16 8.29
CA ASN A 164 8.88 -25.36 8.13
C ASN A 164 7.87 -25.52 9.28
N TYR A 165 8.31 -25.29 10.51
CA TYR A 165 7.44 -25.34 11.69
C TYR A 165 6.32 -24.30 11.62
N ILE A 166 6.63 -23.05 11.24
CA ILE A 166 5.63 -21.99 11.06
C ILE A 166 4.65 -22.38 9.96
N VAL A 167 5.13 -22.89 8.82
CA VAL A 167 4.26 -23.28 7.69
C VAL A 167 3.31 -24.41 8.05
N GLU A 168 3.80 -25.44 8.75
CA GLU A 168 2.97 -26.55 9.21
C GLU A 168 1.93 -26.10 10.25
N LYS A 169 2.30 -25.20 11.17
CA LYS A 169 1.37 -24.60 12.15
C LYS A 169 0.32 -23.70 11.48
N SER A 170 0.72 -22.88 10.51
CA SER A 170 -0.21 -22.07 9.71
C SER A 170 -1.23 -22.97 9.00
N LYS A 171 -0.80 -24.07 8.38
CA LYS A 171 -1.71 -25.04 7.78
C LYS A 171 -2.65 -25.66 8.81
N LEU A 172 -2.11 -26.12 9.95
CA LEU A 172 -2.88 -26.73 11.03
C LEU A 172 -4.00 -25.81 11.54
N TYR A 173 -3.70 -24.52 11.70
CA TYR A 173 -4.66 -23.51 12.16
C TYR A 173 -5.41 -22.81 11.01
N GLY A 174 -5.28 -23.28 9.77
CA GLY A 174 -6.02 -22.74 8.62
C GLY A 174 -5.68 -21.30 8.25
N TYR A 175 -4.44 -20.86 8.47
CA TYR A 175 -3.93 -19.57 8.01
C TYR A 175 -3.26 -19.70 6.64
N GLU A 176 -3.56 -18.77 5.73
CA GLU A 176 -2.76 -18.59 4.52
C GLU A 176 -1.41 -17.92 4.88
N ILE A 177 -0.40 -18.14 4.04
CA ILE A 177 0.95 -17.59 4.21
C ILE A 177 1.29 -16.70 3.02
N ALA A 178 1.73 -15.49 3.32
CA ALA A 178 2.48 -14.65 2.42
C ALA A 178 3.93 -14.53 2.90
N ALA A 179 4.83 -14.05 2.02
CA ALA A 179 6.19 -13.73 2.43
C ALA A 179 6.71 -12.50 1.69
N VAL A 180 7.55 -11.71 2.36
CA VAL A 180 8.38 -10.68 1.73
C VAL A 180 9.83 -11.14 1.78
N THR A 181 10.44 -11.29 0.61
CA THR A 181 11.79 -11.84 0.48
C THR A 181 12.62 -11.03 -0.51
N ASN A 182 13.94 -11.04 -0.33
CA ASN A 182 14.89 -10.59 -1.34
C ASN A 182 14.97 -11.53 -2.54
N GLY A 183 14.40 -12.74 -2.46
CA GLY A 183 14.27 -13.69 -3.56
C GLY A 183 15.46 -14.64 -3.73
N TYR A 184 16.62 -14.33 -3.15
CA TYR A 184 17.87 -15.01 -3.49
C TYR A 184 17.90 -16.49 -3.13
N ASN A 185 17.24 -16.90 -2.05
CA ASN A 185 17.23 -18.29 -1.58
C ASN A 185 15.86 -18.95 -1.70
N VAL A 186 14.91 -18.36 -2.45
CA VAL A 186 13.54 -18.88 -2.58
C VAL A 186 13.50 -20.34 -3.04
N LEU A 187 14.40 -20.73 -3.95
CA LEU A 187 14.51 -22.11 -4.44
C LEU A 187 14.65 -23.14 -3.31
N GLU A 188 15.39 -22.77 -2.25
CA GLU A 188 15.66 -23.63 -1.10
C GLU A 188 14.44 -23.87 -0.21
N TYR A 189 13.36 -23.12 -0.43
CA TYR A 189 12.16 -23.12 0.40
C TYR A 189 10.92 -23.64 -0.33
N ILE A 190 11.00 -23.96 -1.62
CA ILE A 190 9.84 -24.39 -2.42
C ILE A 190 9.13 -25.59 -1.78
N ASP A 191 9.87 -26.62 -1.38
CA ASP A 191 9.29 -27.82 -0.75
C ASP A 191 8.69 -27.54 0.62
N ILE A 192 9.22 -26.56 1.35
CA ILE A 192 8.64 -26.11 2.62
C ILE A 192 7.33 -25.36 2.34
N LEU A 193 7.34 -24.40 1.42
CA LEU A 193 6.17 -23.57 1.07
C LEU A 193 5.01 -24.41 0.53
N LYS A 194 5.28 -25.46 -0.25
CA LYS A 194 4.27 -26.43 -0.74
C LYS A 194 3.46 -27.10 0.36
N LYS A 195 3.98 -27.16 1.58
CA LYS A 195 3.25 -27.76 2.71
C LYS A 195 2.11 -26.85 3.18
N GLY A 196 2.24 -25.54 3.03
CA GLY A 196 1.27 -24.54 3.45
C GLY A 196 0.28 -24.14 2.36
N ASN A 197 -0.55 -23.13 2.66
CA ASN A 197 -1.44 -22.49 1.70
C ASN A 197 -0.87 -21.11 1.35
N VAL A 198 -0.16 -21.00 0.23
CA VAL A 198 0.55 -19.78 -0.14
C VAL A 198 -0.42 -18.78 -0.78
N LYS A 199 -0.59 -17.63 -0.13
CA LYS A 199 -1.38 -16.49 -0.62
C LYS A 199 -0.63 -15.74 -1.72
N GLU A 200 0.62 -15.37 -1.44
CA GLU A 200 1.46 -14.56 -2.32
C GLU A 200 2.90 -14.48 -1.80
N ILE A 201 3.89 -14.50 -2.68
CA ILE A 201 5.30 -14.22 -2.36
C ILE A 201 5.71 -12.92 -3.02
N GLN A 202 6.01 -11.90 -2.20
CA GLN A 202 6.54 -10.64 -2.65
C GLN A 202 8.07 -10.72 -2.79
N VAL A 203 8.57 -10.66 -4.02
CA VAL A 203 10.00 -10.71 -4.34
C VAL A 203 10.49 -9.32 -4.72
N THR A 204 11.61 -8.88 -4.15
CA THR A 204 12.14 -7.53 -4.46
C THR A 204 13.24 -7.55 -5.52
N LEU A 205 13.03 -6.85 -6.63
CA LEU A 205 13.98 -6.69 -7.74
C LEU A 205 13.99 -5.22 -8.19
N ASP A 206 15.14 -4.57 -8.27
CA ASP A 206 15.25 -3.10 -8.14
C ASP A 206 15.60 -2.37 -9.45
N GLY A 207 15.64 -3.13 -10.54
CA GLY A 207 16.16 -2.70 -11.83
C GLY A 207 16.88 -3.86 -12.52
N PRO A 208 17.48 -3.62 -13.70
CA PRO A 208 18.36 -4.58 -14.35
C PRO A 208 19.54 -4.94 -13.45
N LYS A 209 20.17 -6.09 -13.73
CA LYS A 209 21.25 -6.71 -12.96
C LYS A 209 22.22 -5.75 -12.29
N GLU A 210 22.86 -4.86 -13.06
CA GLU A 210 23.86 -3.91 -12.55
C GLU A 210 23.28 -2.90 -11.56
N VAL A 211 22.05 -2.42 -11.82
CA VAL A 211 21.35 -1.47 -10.95
C VAL A 211 20.90 -2.17 -9.67
N HIS A 212 20.33 -3.38 -9.78
CA HIS A 212 19.91 -4.18 -8.64
C HIS A 212 21.09 -4.52 -7.74
N ASN A 213 22.17 -5.10 -8.26
CA ASN A 213 23.35 -5.50 -7.48
C ASN A 213 24.03 -4.29 -6.79
N ARG A 214 24.03 -3.11 -7.43
CA ARG A 214 24.57 -1.89 -6.82
C ARG A 214 23.76 -1.42 -5.61
N ARG A 215 22.43 -1.51 -5.69
CA ARG A 215 21.48 -1.07 -4.65
C ARG A 215 21.30 -2.10 -3.54
N ARG A 216 21.26 -3.37 -3.92
CA ARG A 216 20.98 -4.54 -3.07
C ARG A 216 22.20 -5.45 -3.10
N LYS A 217 23.26 -5.04 -2.40
CA LYS A 217 24.53 -5.76 -2.37
C LYS A 217 24.41 -7.02 -1.53
N LEU A 218 24.75 -8.18 -2.11
CA LEU A 218 24.90 -9.42 -1.36
C LEU A 218 26.07 -9.31 -0.37
N LEU A 219 25.88 -9.80 0.86
CA LEU A 219 26.97 -9.92 1.84
C LEU A 219 27.97 -10.97 1.33
N GLY A 220 29.23 -10.57 1.18
CA GLY A 220 30.26 -11.37 0.49
C GLY A 220 30.46 -11.02 -0.98
N GLY A 221 29.64 -10.12 -1.54
CA GLY A 221 29.72 -9.70 -2.94
C GLY A 221 29.14 -10.74 -3.90
N GLY A 222 29.25 -10.47 -5.20
CA GLY A 222 28.71 -11.33 -6.25
C GLY A 222 27.36 -10.88 -6.81
N ASP A 223 26.86 -11.66 -7.74
CA ASP A 223 25.59 -11.41 -8.43
C ASP A 223 24.41 -12.02 -7.67
N SER A 224 23.26 -11.35 -7.69
CA SER A 224 22.03 -11.87 -7.11
C SER A 224 20.87 -11.99 -8.10
N PHE A 225 20.97 -11.34 -9.26
CA PHE A 225 19.87 -11.12 -10.17
C PHE A 225 19.37 -12.44 -10.79
N GLU A 226 20.29 -13.24 -11.34
CA GLU A 226 19.91 -14.49 -12.01
C GLU A 226 19.31 -15.52 -11.02
N LYS A 227 19.88 -15.61 -9.82
CA LYS A 227 19.36 -16.52 -8.78
C LYS A 227 17.95 -16.12 -8.34
N ILE A 228 17.68 -14.83 -8.23
CA ILE A 228 16.33 -14.33 -7.93
C ILE A 228 15.36 -14.66 -9.07
N LEU A 229 15.76 -14.49 -10.33
CA LEU A 229 14.91 -14.86 -11.47
C LEU A 229 14.56 -16.35 -11.49
N LEU A 230 15.53 -17.23 -11.20
CA LEU A 230 15.27 -18.67 -11.07
C LEU A 230 14.30 -18.98 -9.92
N GLY A 231 14.41 -18.26 -8.79
CA GLY A 231 13.44 -18.35 -7.70
C GLY A 231 12.03 -17.95 -8.13
N ILE A 232 11.89 -16.89 -8.92
CA ILE A 232 10.61 -16.44 -9.48
C ILE A 232 10.04 -17.49 -10.45
N ASP A 233 10.86 -18.04 -11.35
CA ASP A 233 10.46 -19.12 -12.26
C ASP A 233 9.87 -20.29 -11.46
N SER A 234 10.59 -20.73 -10.42
CA SER A 234 10.15 -21.85 -9.58
C SER A 234 8.87 -21.56 -8.79
N LEU A 235 8.64 -20.32 -8.34
CA LEU A 235 7.38 -19.96 -7.68
C LEU A 235 6.20 -20.09 -8.66
N ILE A 236 6.37 -19.55 -9.87
CA ILE A 236 5.34 -19.58 -10.93
C ILE A 236 5.04 -21.03 -11.35
N GLU A 237 6.07 -21.86 -11.54
CA GLU A 237 5.94 -23.27 -11.91
C GLU A 237 5.21 -24.12 -10.86
N ASN A 238 5.18 -23.66 -9.60
CA ASN A 238 4.49 -24.33 -8.49
C ASN A 238 3.20 -23.60 -8.09
N ASP A 239 2.64 -22.78 -8.98
CA ASP A 239 1.40 -22.01 -8.80
C ASP A 239 1.37 -21.16 -7.52
N MET A 240 2.52 -20.63 -7.11
CA MET A 240 2.64 -19.68 -6.00
C MET A 240 2.62 -18.25 -6.57
N PRO A 241 1.60 -17.43 -6.25
CA PRO A 241 1.50 -16.07 -6.79
C PRO A 241 2.71 -15.21 -6.45
N VAL A 242 3.23 -14.50 -7.44
CA VAL A 242 4.39 -13.61 -7.30
C VAL A 242 3.96 -12.15 -7.40
N ASN A 243 4.35 -11.37 -6.40
CA ASN A 243 4.27 -9.91 -6.43
C ASN A 243 5.68 -9.32 -6.52
N LEU A 244 6.10 -8.95 -7.73
CA LEU A 244 7.41 -8.35 -7.93
C LEU A 244 7.39 -6.88 -7.49
N ARG A 245 8.08 -6.59 -6.39
CA ARG A 245 8.21 -5.23 -5.87
C ARG A 245 9.51 -4.59 -6.32
N VAL A 246 9.44 -3.38 -6.85
CA VAL A 246 10.59 -2.54 -7.18
C VAL A 246 10.64 -1.37 -6.21
N VAL A 247 11.76 -1.18 -5.50
CA VAL A 247 11.95 0.02 -4.67
C VAL A 247 12.63 1.10 -5.48
N VAL A 248 11.89 2.16 -5.78
CA VAL A 248 12.35 3.24 -6.66
C VAL A 248 12.67 4.52 -5.91
N ASP A 249 13.66 5.22 -6.44
CA ASP A 249 14.07 6.58 -6.12
C ASP A 249 14.72 7.21 -7.37
N LYS A 250 15.27 8.42 -7.25
CA LYS A 250 15.84 9.15 -8.40
C LYS A 250 16.98 8.40 -9.10
N ASP A 251 17.66 7.48 -8.41
CA ASP A 251 18.88 6.83 -8.92
C ASP A 251 18.60 5.59 -9.79
N ASN A 252 17.39 5.03 -9.71
CA ASN A 252 17.02 3.84 -10.50
C ASN A 252 15.75 3.99 -11.35
N TYR A 253 14.99 5.08 -11.20
CA TYR A 253 13.70 5.22 -11.88
C TYR A 253 13.78 5.08 -13.41
N SER A 254 14.82 5.64 -14.02
CA SER A 254 15.05 5.61 -15.47
C SER A 254 15.32 4.21 -16.04
N TYR A 255 15.61 3.22 -15.19
CA TYR A 255 15.89 1.84 -15.59
C TYR A 255 14.67 0.92 -15.52
N LEU A 256 13.50 1.43 -15.13
CA LEU A 256 12.25 0.66 -15.16
C LEU A 256 11.91 0.09 -16.55
N PRO A 257 12.09 0.82 -17.68
CA PRO A 257 11.85 0.25 -19.01
C PRO A 257 12.73 -0.97 -19.28
N GLU A 258 14.02 -0.91 -18.95
CA GLU A 258 14.95 -2.03 -19.15
C GLU A 258 14.57 -3.25 -18.31
N LEU A 259 14.19 -3.05 -17.04
CA LEU A 259 13.66 -4.12 -16.21
C LEU A 259 12.38 -4.72 -16.81
N ALA A 260 11.45 -3.88 -17.27
CA ALA A 260 10.20 -4.32 -17.88
C ALA A 260 10.46 -5.20 -19.11
N GLU A 261 11.40 -4.82 -19.98
CA GLU A 261 11.82 -5.62 -21.14
C GLU A 261 12.40 -6.98 -20.74
N ILE A 262 13.19 -7.04 -19.67
CA ILE A 262 13.74 -8.32 -19.16
C ILE A 262 12.60 -9.24 -18.70
N LEU A 263 11.65 -8.72 -17.92
CA LEU A 263 10.51 -9.49 -17.42
C LEU A 263 9.55 -9.90 -18.53
N ASP A 264 9.39 -9.06 -19.56
CA ASP A 264 8.57 -9.37 -20.72
C ASP A 264 9.15 -10.51 -21.54
N LYS A 265 10.48 -10.50 -21.78
CA LYS A 265 11.20 -11.59 -22.45
C LYS A 265 11.12 -12.91 -21.71
N LYS A 266 11.05 -12.85 -20.37
CA LYS A 266 10.80 -14.02 -19.51
C LYS A 266 9.34 -14.49 -19.56
N GLY A 267 8.45 -13.73 -20.18
CA GLY A 267 7.03 -14.03 -20.31
C GLY A 267 6.20 -13.65 -19.08
N TYR A 268 6.81 -13.10 -18.02
CA TYR A 268 6.12 -12.84 -16.75
C TYR A 268 4.98 -11.83 -16.91
N LEU A 269 5.18 -10.79 -17.73
CA LEU A 269 4.18 -9.75 -17.97
C LEU A 269 3.01 -10.21 -18.86
N ASN A 270 3.06 -11.45 -19.39
CA ASN A 270 1.95 -12.08 -20.12
C ASN A 270 1.10 -12.98 -19.22
N LEU A 271 1.53 -13.22 -17.98
CA LEU A 271 0.80 -14.03 -17.04
C LEU A 271 -0.40 -13.26 -16.48
N ASP A 272 -1.41 -14.00 -16.04
CA ASP A 272 -2.54 -13.42 -15.32
C ASP A 272 -2.08 -12.77 -14.01
N GLY A 273 -2.77 -11.69 -13.60
CA GLY A 273 -2.44 -10.91 -12.41
C GLY A 273 -2.56 -11.68 -11.09
N THR A 274 -3.26 -12.83 -11.09
CA THR A 274 -3.30 -13.77 -9.95
C THR A 274 -2.03 -14.63 -9.85
N LYS A 275 -1.25 -14.77 -10.92
CA LYS A 275 0.03 -15.50 -10.92
C LYS A 275 1.23 -14.59 -10.79
N PHE A 276 1.24 -13.46 -11.51
CA PHE A 276 2.34 -12.51 -11.47
C PHE A 276 1.82 -11.08 -11.58
N LYS A 277 2.20 -10.23 -10.63
CA LYS A 277 1.93 -8.79 -10.69
C LYS A 277 3.15 -8.00 -10.26
N THR A 278 3.18 -6.73 -10.65
CA THR A 278 4.25 -5.80 -10.27
C THR A 278 3.73 -4.75 -9.31
N GLN A 279 4.62 -4.29 -8.43
CA GLN A 279 4.37 -3.17 -7.54
C GLN A 279 5.56 -2.22 -7.56
N ILE A 280 5.29 -0.93 -7.73
CA ILE A 280 6.31 0.11 -7.61
C ILE A 280 6.20 0.73 -6.21
N GLY A 281 7.16 0.39 -5.35
CA GLY A 281 7.29 0.93 -4.00
C GLY A 281 8.25 2.12 -3.97
N ARG A 282 7.93 3.13 -3.16
CA ARG A 282 8.83 4.26 -2.92
C ARG A 282 9.85 3.94 -1.84
N ASN A 283 11.07 4.44 -1.97
CA ASN A 283 11.98 4.55 -0.84
C ASN A 283 11.46 5.63 0.15
N TYR A 284 11.20 5.27 1.41
CA TYR A 284 10.60 6.17 2.40
C TYR A 284 11.64 6.82 3.30
N GLU A 285 11.31 8.00 3.82
CA GLU A 285 12.10 8.80 4.78
C GLU A 285 12.09 8.24 6.22
N LEU A 286 11.49 7.06 6.43
CA LEU A 286 11.16 6.55 7.76
C LEU A 286 12.36 6.05 8.56
N PHE A 287 13.51 5.94 7.92
CA PHE A 287 14.70 5.37 8.54
C PHE A 287 15.86 6.33 8.32
N GLU A 288 16.72 6.48 9.33
CA GLU A 288 18.06 7.11 9.23
C GLU A 288 18.92 6.51 8.09
N CYS A 289 18.43 5.44 7.47
CA CYS A 289 19.00 4.67 6.39
C CYS A 289 18.99 5.37 5.03
N SER A 290 18.24 6.46 4.84
CA SER A 290 18.41 7.31 3.66
C SER A 290 19.69 8.12 3.78
N LEU A 291 20.83 7.45 3.59
CA LEU A 291 22.18 8.04 3.53
C LEU A 291 22.28 9.17 2.49
N ASN A 292 21.27 9.33 1.63
CA ASN A 292 21.15 10.47 0.74
C ASN A 292 19.68 10.88 0.54
N HIS A 293 19.14 11.74 1.40
CA HIS A 293 17.79 12.31 1.23
C HIS A 293 17.58 12.97 -0.15
N GLN A 294 18.66 13.35 -0.84
CA GLN A 294 18.62 13.94 -2.18
C GLN A 294 18.01 13.00 -3.23
N SER A 295 18.20 11.69 -3.09
CA SER A 295 17.70 10.69 -4.05
C SER A 295 16.20 10.42 -3.87
N LEU A 296 15.59 10.82 -2.75
CA LEU A 296 14.17 10.55 -2.48
C LEU A 296 13.27 11.33 -3.42
N MET A 297 12.11 10.74 -3.72
CA MET A 297 11.06 11.35 -4.54
C MET A 297 9.80 11.48 -3.69
N SER A 298 9.01 12.52 -3.90
CA SER A 298 7.62 12.58 -3.47
C SER A 298 6.76 11.61 -4.31
N GLN A 299 5.55 11.31 -3.83
CA GLN A 299 4.63 10.45 -4.60
C GLN A 299 4.25 11.07 -5.95
N VAL A 300 4.15 12.40 -6.01
CA VAL A 300 3.84 13.15 -7.23
C VAL A 300 5.01 13.07 -8.22
N GLU A 301 6.24 13.33 -7.76
CA GLU A 301 7.44 13.20 -8.62
C GLU A 301 7.60 11.78 -9.15
N GLN A 302 7.36 10.78 -8.29
CA GLN A 302 7.43 9.36 -8.66
C GLN A 302 6.48 9.08 -9.83
N TRP A 303 5.20 9.44 -9.70
CA TRP A 303 4.20 9.12 -10.72
C TRP A 303 4.29 10.02 -11.95
N ALA A 304 4.66 11.29 -11.80
CA ALA A 304 4.94 12.16 -12.95
C ALA A 304 6.07 11.59 -13.81
N THR A 305 7.14 11.09 -13.17
CA THR A 305 8.24 10.43 -13.87
C THR A 305 7.78 9.14 -14.57
N PHE A 306 6.89 8.36 -13.94
CA PHE A 306 6.28 7.19 -14.58
C PHE A 306 5.51 7.55 -15.85
N VAL A 307 4.62 8.55 -15.75
CA VAL A 307 3.80 9.02 -16.87
C VAL A 307 4.70 9.44 -18.03
N GLU A 308 5.72 10.27 -17.78
CA GLU A 308 6.66 10.71 -18.80
C GLU A 308 7.47 9.57 -19.44
N LEU A 309 7.92 8.59 -18.66
CA LEU A 309 8.60 7.43 -19.22
C LEU A 309 7.64 6.55 -20.03
N SER A 310 6.39 6.39 -19.60
CA SER A 310 5.42 5.53 -20.27
C SER A 310 5.00 6.05 -21.65
N LYS A 311 5.09 7.37 -21.88
CA LYS A 311 4.92 8.00 -23.20
C LYS A 311 6.02 7.59 -24.18
N LYS A 312 7.23 7.37 -23.67
CA LYS A 312 8.42 6.99 -24.46
C LYS A 312 8.56 5.48 -24.61
N TYR A 313 8.14 4.73 -23.60
CA TYR A 313 8.33 3.28 -23.50
C TYR A 313 6.99 2.60 -23.21
N SER A 314 6.31 2.16 -24.28
CA SER A 314 4.98 1.52 -24.19
C SER A 314 4.97 0.27 -23.31
N ILE A 315 6.12 -0.42 -23.17
CA ILE A 315 6.28 -1.58 -22.28
C ILE A 315 5.91 -1.26 -20.83
N LEU A 316 6.05 0.00 -20.38
CA LEU A 316 5.68 0.40 -19.03
C LEU A 316 4.18 0.28 -18.75
N LYS A 317 3.32 0.48 -19.77
CA LYS A 317 1.86 0.26 -19.64
C LYS A 317 1.51 -1.20 -19.35
N LYS A 318 2.36 -2.12 -19.84
CA LYS A 318 2.26 -3.56 -19.56
C LYS A 318 2.90 -3.91 -18.22
N PHE A 319 4.04 -3.29 -17.91
CA PHE A 319 4.78 -3.50 -16.67
C PHE A 319 3.95 -3.20 -15.45
N HIS A 320 3.32 -2.02 -15.36
CA HIS A 320 2.56 -1.60 -14.20
C HIS A 320 1.44 -0.63 -14.60
N LYS A 321 0.26 -0.78 -13.98
CA LYS A 321 -0.90 0.10 -14.18
C LYS A 321 -1.17 0.90 -12.89
N PRO A 322 -0.66 2.14 -12.78
CA PRO A 322 -0.81 2.93 -11.56
C PRO A 322 -2.28 3.22 -11.26
N ASP A 323 -2.66 3.17 -10.00
CA ASP A 323 -4.05 3.41 -9.58
C ASP A 323 -4.38 4.91 -9.44
N PHE A 324 -3.37 5.75 -9.19
CA PHE A 324 -3.52 7.19 -8.92
C PHE A 324 -4.62 7.51 -7.89
N LYS A 325 -4.67 6.72 -6.80
CA LYS A 325 -5.60 6.96 -5.68
C LYS A 325 -7.07 6.86 -6.09
N GLY A 326 -7.40 5.89 -6.93
CA GLY A 326 -8.75 5.61 -7.43
C GLY A 326 -9.08 6.18 -8.80
N MET A 327 -8.26 7.11 -9.32
CA MET A 327 -8.53 7.72 -10.63
C MET A 327 -8.53 6.70 -11.78
N ARG A 328 -7.70 5.65 -11.69
CA ARG A 328 -7.75 4.55 -12.67
C ARG A 328 -9.15 3.92 -12.72
N ASN A 329 -9.75 3.63 -11.56
CA ASN A 329 -11.07 3.01 -11.51
C ASN A 329 -12.14 3.94 -12.07
N VAL A 330 -12.09 5.22 -11.70
CA VAL A 330 -13.00 6.24 -12.23
C VAL A 330 -12.98 6.27 -13.76
N LEU A 331 -11.79 6.30 -14.37
CA LEU A 331 -11.67 6.43 -15.82
C LEU A 331 -11.90 5.11 -16.57
N VAL A 332 -11.52 3.96 -15.99
CA VAL A 332 -11.61 2.67 -16.70
C VAL A 332 -12.97 1.99 -16.50
N SER A 333 -13.59 2.13 -15.34
CA SER A 333 -14.86 1.47 -15.00
C SER A 333 -16.02 2.44 -14.72
N GLY A 334 -15.80 3.75 -14.76
CA GLY A 334 -16.84 4.75 -14.49
C GLY A 334 -17.30 4.82 -13.04
N THR A 335 -16.55 4.19 -12.11
CA THR A 335 -16.94 4.11 -10.69
C THR A 335 -15.82 4.60 -9.79
N MET A 336 -16.17 5.33 -8.74
CA MET A 336 -15.22 5.69 -7.69
C MET A 336 -15.20 4.61 -6.61
N TYR A 337 -14.06 4.43 -5.94
CA TYR A 337 -14.01 3.63 -4.73
C TYR A 337 -14.79 4.30 -3.59
N SER A 338 -15.26 3.48 -2.65
CA SER A 338 -15.90 3.95 -1.43
C SER A 338 -15.00 4.93 -0.66
N PRO A 339 -15.58 5.94 0.03
CA PRO A 339 -14.84 6.89 0.84
C PRO A 339 -13.90 6.20 1.84
N THR A 340 -12.62 6.56 1.79
CA THR A 340 -11.57 6.00 2.65
C THR A 340 -11.30 6.93 3.83
N PHE A 341 -11.84 6.58 5.01
CA PHE A 341 -11.66 7.38 6.22
C PHE A 341 -10.31 7.16 6.91
N ASP A 342 -9.61 6.08 6.57
CA ASP A 342 -8.33 5.73 7.18
C ASP A 342 -7.52 4.80 6.27
N THR A 343 -6.24 5.12 6.08
CA THR A 343 -5.30 4.30 5.29
C THR A 343 -4.17 3.71 6.14
N CYS A 344 -4.15 3.94 7.45
CA CYS A 344 -3.11 3.46 8.35
C CYS A 344 -3.59 2.16 9.01
N PRO A 345 -3.10 0.97 8.60
CA PRO A 345 -3.64 -0.29 9.09
C PRO A 345 -3.15 -0.66 10.50
N ALA A 346 -2.13 0.05 11.00
CA ALA A 346 -1.48 -0.24 12.27
C ALA A 346 -2.47 -0.31 13.43
N GLY A 347 -2.42 -1.42 14.19
CA GLY A 347 -3.29 -1.64 15.35
C GLY A 347 -4.76 -1.94 15.00
N LYS A 348 -5.06 -2.11 13.71
CA LYS A 348 -6.40 -2.41 13.15
C LYS A 348 -6.33 -3.66 12.27
N LYS A 349 -5.92 -3.48 11.01
CA LYS A 349 -5.82 -4.54 9.99
C LYS A 349 -4.39 -4.97 9.66
N GLU A 350 -3.40 -4.41 10.36
CA GLU A 350 -2.03 -4.89 10.35
C GLU A 350 -1.52 -4.98 11.79
N TRP A 351 -0.83 -6.08 12.08
CA TRP A 351 -0.15 -6.35 13.34
C TRP A 351 1.16 -7.06 13.05
N LEU A 352 2.22 -6.72 13.76
CA LEU A 352 3.54 -7.32 13.57
C LEU A 352 4.04 -7.93 14.88
N TYR A 353 4.56 -9.14 14.77
CA TYR A 353 5.13 -9.94 15.86
C TYR A 353 6.59 -10.19 15.54
N ASP A 354 7.50 -9.80 16.44
CA ASP A 354 8.93 -10.01 16.22
C ASP A 354 9.51 -11.19 16.98
N LEU A 355 10.75 -11.58 16.62
CA LEU A 355 11.41 -12.73 17.23
C LEU A 355 11.68 -12.59 18.73
N TYR A 356 11.61 -11.37 19.28
CA TYR A 356 11.89 -11.10 20.69
C TYR A 356 10.63 -11.18 21.55
N GLY A 357 9.47 -11.44 20.95
CA GLY A 357 8.22 -11.50 21.67
C GLY A 357 7.46 -10.18 21.72
N ASP A 358 7.91 -9.13 21.01
CA ASP A 358 7.25 -7.82 21.00
C ASP A 358 6.20 -7.73 19.87
N ILE A 359 5.16 -6.91 20.09
CA ILE A 359 4.09 -6.61 19.13
C ILE A 359 4.18 -5.16 18.67
N TYR A 360 4.04 -4.91 17.36
CA TYR A 360 4.03 -3.60 16.71
C TYR A 360 2.85 -3.46 15.76
N GLY A 361 2.61 -2.25 15.26
CA GLY A 361 1.46 -1.95 14.41
C GLY A 361 1.66 -2.27 12.93
N CYS A 362 2.86 -2.08 12.39
CA CYS A 362 3.17 -2.33 10.98
C CYS A 362 4.67 -2.45 10.74
N THR A 363 5.03 -2.74 9.49
CA THR A 363 6.43 -2.76 9.01
C THR A 363 7.25 -1.49 9.34
N ALA A 364 6.62 -0.30 9.36
CA ALA A 364 7.30 0.97 9.62
C ALA A 364 7.63 1.21 11.11
N SER A 365 6.91 0.54 12.02
CA SER A 365 7.15 0.56 13.46
C SER A 365 8.07 -0.57 13.95
N CYS A 366 8.34 -1.55 13.10
CA CYS A 366 9.01 -2.80 13.46
C CYS A 366 10.36 -2.59 14.14
N GLY A 367 10.60 -3.25 15.27
CA GLY A 367 11.86 -3.19 16.01
C GLY A 367 12.17 -1.84 16.69
N ARG A 368 11.24 -0.88 16.65
CA ARG A 368 11.39 0.45 17.24
C ARG A 368 10.66 0.50 18.58
N LYS A 369 11.40 0.44 19.69
CA LYS A 369 10.86 0.30 21.06
C LYS A 369 9.75 1.30 21.41
N ASP A 370 9.81 2.52 20.89
CA ASP A 370 8.80 3.56 21.14
C ASP A 370 7.43 3.23 20.54
N TYR A 371 7.41 2.43 19.48
CA TYR A 371 6.19 1.98 18.79
C TYR A 371 5.66 0.63 19.29
N ARG A 372 6.27 0.04 20.32
CA ARG A 372 5.84 -1.25 20.86
C ARG A 372 4.43 -1.16 21.44
N LEU A 373 3.53 -2.02 20.95
CA LEU A 373 2.12 -2.11 21.32
C LEU A 373 1.82 -3.20 22.37
N GLY A 374 2.75 -4.13 22.58
CA GLY A 374 2.59 -5.22 23.54
C GLY A 374 3.71 -6.25 23.44
N THR A 375 3.49 -7.38 24.09
CA THR A 375 4.32 -8.58 24.04
C THR A 375 3.42 -9.83 23.89
N PHE A 376 3.90 -10.85 23.19
CA PHE A 376 3.25 -12.17 23.13
C PHE A 376 4.10 -13.26 23.79
N TYR A 377 5.39 -13.00 24.01
CA TYR A 377 6.36 -13.92 24.61
C TYR A 377 7.43 -13.13 25.40
N PRO A 378 7.98 -13.63 26.52
CA PRO A 378 7.54 -14.81 27.27
C PRO A 378 6.19 -14.60 27.98
N GLU A 379 5.78 -13.34 28.13
CA GLU A 379 4.48 -12.97 28.71
C GLU A 379 3.61 -12.29 27.67
N ARG A 380 2.35 -12.71 27.58
CA ARG A 380 1.34 -12.11 26.71
C ARG A 380 0.73 -10.88 27.39
N ARG A 381 0.94 -9.69 26.83
CA ARG A 381 0.40 -8.41 27.33
C ARG A 381 0.19 -7.40 26.21
N ILE A 382 -0.91 -6.66 26.27
CA ILE A 382 -1.17 -5.51 25.38
C ILE A 382 -1.14 -4.21 26.17
N PHE A 383 -0.60 -3.17 25.54
CA PHE A 383 -0.55 -1.82 26.10
C PHE A 383 -1.70 -1.02 25.48
N ASP A 384 -2.88 -1.08 26.10
CA ASP A 384 -4.10 -0.45 25.56
C ASP A 384 -3.91 1.06 25.36
N ASP A 385 -3.20 1.73 26.28
CA ASP A 385 -2.83 3.14 26.19
C ASP A 385 -2.04 3.48 24.92
N LYS A 386 -1.28 2.51 24.39
CA LYS A 386 -0.53 2.66 23.14
C LYS A 386 -1.31 2.22 21.91
N VAL A 387 -2.18 1.22 22.03
CA VAL A 387 -2.98 0.68 20.91
C VAL A 387 -4.16 1.60 20.56
N LEU A 388 -4.86 2.14 21.56
CA LEU A 388 -6.08 2.94 21.35
C LEU A 388 -5.86 4.12 20.40
N PRO A 389 -4.79 4.92 20.51
CA PRO A 389 -4.52 6.01 19.57
C PRO A 389 -4.43 5.55 18.10
N TRP A 390 -3.91 4.36 17.82
CA TRP A 390 -3.84 3.82 16.45
C TRP A 390 -5.22 3.39 15.94
N LYS A 391 -6.04 2.79 16.81
CA LYS A 391 -7.42 2.39 16.50
C LYS A 391 -8.31 3.59 16.22
N GLU A 392 -8.12 4.68 16.96
CA GLU A 392 -8.91 5.91 16.83
C GLU A 392 -8.41 6.81 15.68
N ARG A 393 -7.22 6.56 15.13
CA ARG A 393 -6.71 7.33 14.00
C ARG A 393 -7.58 7.14 12.75
N ASN A 394 -8.25 8.21 12.34
CA ASN A 394 -8.95 8.35 11.05
C ASN A 394 -9.12 9.86 10.73
N VAL A 395 -9.61 10.20 9.54
CA VAL A 395 -9.75 11.59 9.10
C VAL A 395 -10.80 12.41 9.86
N LEU A 396 -11.73 11.76 10.55
CA LEU A 396 -12.69 12.42 11.44
C LEU A 396 -12.07 12.77 12.79
N ASN A 397 -11.00 12.08 13.18
CA ASN A 397 -10.31 12.31 14.46
C ASN A 397 -9.02 13.12 14.32
N ILE A 398 -8.39 13.16 13.14
CA ILE A 398 -7.24 14.02 12.86
C ILE A 398 -7.74 15.46 12.64
N PRO A 399 -7.40 16.43 13.51
CA PRO A 399 -7.98 17.78 13.45
C PRO A 399 -7.81 18.49 12.10
N GLN A 400 -6.65 18.35 11.48
CA GLN A 400 -6.34 18.96 10.18
C GLN A 400 -7.11 18.31 9.01
N CYS A 401 -7.63 17.10 9.18
CA CYS A 401 -8.33 16.36 8.11
C CYS A 401 -9.83 16.65 8.06
N LYS A 402 -10.46 17.10 9.16
CA LYS A 402 -11.91 17.31 9.27
C LYS A 402 -12.49 18.23 8.18
N GLU A 403 -11.75 19.28 7.85
CA GLU A 403 -12.11 20.26 6.81
C GLU A 403 -11.31 20.06 5.51
N CYS A 404 -10.59 18.96 5.37
CA CYS A 404 -9.77 18.69 4.20
C CYS A 404 -10.63 18.11 3.06
N PRO A 405 -10.66 18.74 1.87
CA PRO A 405 -11.51 18.32 0.76
C PRO A 405 -11.11 16.98 0.13
N VAL A 406 -9.89 16.49 0.41
CA VAL A 406 -9.35 15.24 -0.16
C VAL A 406 -9.12 14.14 0.89
N SER A 407 -9.63 14.36 2.10
CA SER A 407 -9.41 13.44 3.23
C SER A 407 -9.95 12.04 2.96
N LEU A 408 -11.09 11.91 2.28
CA LEU A 408 -11.74 10.64 1.95
C LEU A 408 -11.03 9.81 0.87
N VAL A 409 -9.91 10.29 0.35
CA VAL A 409 -9.03 9.54 -0.58
C VAL A 409 -7.66 9.29 0.03
N CYS A 410 -7.14 10.25 0.81
CA CYS A 410 -5.85 10.09 1.46
C CYS A 410 -5.92 9.29 2.77
N GLY A 411 -7.09 9.27 3.44
CA GLY A 411 -7.31 8.61 4.73
C GLY A 411 -6.32 9.01 5.82
N GLY A 412 -5.84 10.26 5.81
CA GLY A 412 -4.91 10.81 6.80
C GLY A 412 -3.43 10.41 6.62
N GLY A 413 -3.11 9.47 5.73
CA GLY A 413 -1.75 9.02 5.45
C GLY A 413 -1.08 8.22 6.57
N CYS A 414 0.23 7.98 6.46
CA CYS A 414 0.99 7.11 7.36
C CYS A 414 1.14 7.71 8.77
N GLY A 415 0.66 7.00 9.80
CA GLY A 415 0.75 7.44 11.19
C GLY A 415 2.19 7.46 11.73
N VAL A 416 3.06 6.55 11.29
CA VAL A 416 4.48 6.57 11.68
C VAL A 416 5.18 7.80 11.10
N VAL A 417 5.02 8.09 9.80
CA VAL A 417 5.60 9.29 9.16
C VAL A 417 5.09 10.56 9.84
N ALA A 418 3.78 10.61 10.12
CA ALA A 418 3.17 11.74 10.81
C ALA A 418 3.78 11.96 12.20
N ASN A 419 4.02 10.89 12.96
CA ASN A 419 4.64 10.97 14.27
C ASN A 419 6.10 11.41 14.22
N GLU A 420 6.90 10.87 13.29
CA GLU A 420 8.30 11.30 13.11
C GLU A 420 8.41 12.79 12.76
N ARG A 421 7.53 13.28 11.88
CA ARG A 421 7.58 14.66 11.38
C ARG A 421 6.94 15.66 12.32
N ASN A 422 5.84 15.29 12.98
CA ASN A 422 4.97 16.21 13.71
C ASN A 422 4.85 15.87 15.22
N GLY A 423 5.50 14.81 15.69
CA GLY A 423 5.48 14.38 17.10
C GLY A 423 4.18 13.74 17.57
N SER A 424 3.25 13.42 16.66
CA SER A 424 2.00 12.74 17.02
C SER A 424 1.47 11.87 15.88
N ILE A 425 1.07 10.64 16.24
CA ILE A 425 0.35 9.74 15.33
C ILE A 425 -1.06 10.24 14.98
N LEU A 426 -1.59 11.28 15.63
CA LEU A 426 -2.87 11.93 15.30
C LEU A 426 -2.67 13.21 14.47
N SER A 427 -1.54 13.29 13.76
CA SER A 427 -1.28 14.30 12.72
C SER A 427 -1.38 13.69 11.32
N PRO A 428 -1.61 14.47 10.26
CA PRO A 428 -1.66 13.93 8.89
C PRO A 428 -0.26 13.70 8.30
N ASP A 429 -0.16 12.76 7.36
CA ASP A 429 0.94 12.66 6.37
C ASP A 429 0.41 13.15 5.01
N CYS A 430 0.36 14.47 4.86
CA CYS A 430 -0.25 15.13 3.70
C CYS A 430 0.50 14.87 2.39
N ARG A 431 -0.27 14.79 1.30
CA ARG A 431 0.22 14.60 -0.08
C ARG A 431 -0.63 15.41 -1.04
N ASP A 432 -0.08 15.77 -2.19
CA ASP A 432 -0.82 16.48 -3.22
C ASP A 432 -1.71 15.51 -4.02
N ILE A 433 -2.87 15.17 -3.45
CA ILE A 433 -3.85 14.26 -4.05
C ILE A 433 -4.38 14.82 -5.37
N LYS A 434 -4.61 16.14 -5.43
CA LYS A 434 -5.10 16.80 -6.65
C LYS A 434 -4.13 16.55 -7.79
N LYS A 435 -2.83 16.75 -7.57
CA LYS A 435 -1.83 16.51 -8.61
C LYS A 435 -1.72 15.04 -9.03
N LEU A 436 -1.91 14.11 -8.10
CA LEU A 436 -1.98 12.68 -8.44
C LEU A 436 -3.19 12.35 -9.33
N TYR A 437 -4.34 12.96 -9.05
CA TYR A 437 -5.53 12.79 -9.88
C TYR A 437 -5.35 13.39 -11.27
N GLU A 438 -4.76 14.59 -11.39
CA GLU A 438 -4.40 15.19 -12.68
C GLU A 438 -3.50 14.27 -13.51
N LEU A 439 -2.49 13.65 -12.88
CA LEU A 439 -1.63 12.68 -13.55
C LEU A 439 -2.39 11.41 -14.00
N GLY A 440 -3.37 10.97 -13.21
CA GLY A 440 -4.24 9.85 -13.57
C GLY A 440 -5.12 10.17 -14.78
N VAL A 441 -5.72 11.36 -14.82
CA VAL A 441 -6.47 11.86 -15.98
C VAL A 441 -5.56 11.91 -17.20
N GLU A 442 -4.38 12.51 -17.10
CA GLU A 442 -3.42 12.58 -18.19
C GLU A 442 -3.03 11.18 -18.72
N TYR A 443 -2.86 10.21 -17.83
CA TYR A 443 -2.43 8.86 -18.19
C TYR A 443 -3.52 8.00 -18.83
N TYR A 444 -4.76 8.10 -18.36
CA TYR A 444 -5.87 7.22 -18.74
C TYR A 444 -6.94 7.86 -19.63
N ARG A 445 -6.97 9.18 -19.83
CA ARG A 445 -8.03 9.86 -20.60
C ARG A 445 -8.26 9.26 -22.00
N ASP A 446 -7.19 8.82 -22.66
CA ASP A 446 -7.28 8.24 -24.00
C ASP A 446 -7.92 6.85 -23.99
N GLU A 447 -7.91 6.15 -22.84
CA GLU A 447 -8.60 4.85 -22.69
C GLU A 447 -10.12 5.02 -22.54
N VAL A 448 -10.59 6.17 -22.05
CA VAL A 448 -12.01 6.52 -21.93
C VAL A 448 -12.63 6.73 -23.32
N LEU A 449 -11.92 7.43 -24.20
CA LEU A 449 -12.37 7.77 -25.57
C LEU A 449 -12.48 6.55 -26.51
N ILE A 450 -12.01 5.37 -26.08
CA ILE A 450 -12.05 4.14 -26.87
C ILE A 450 -13.30 3.29 -26.53
N GLN A 451 -14.04 3.63 -25.47
CA GLN A 451 -15.18 2.84 -24.99
C GLN A 451 -16.54 3.19 -25.63
N ASP A 452 -16.57 4.02 -26.68
CA ASP A 452 -17.78 4.36 -27.45
C ASP A 452 -18.03 3.43 -28.66
#